data_AF-A0A7Y4SZ24-F1
#
_entry.id   AF-A0A7Y4SZ24-F1
#
_cell.length_a   1.000
_cell.length_b   1.000
_cell.length_c   1.000
_cell.angle_alpha   90.00
_cell.angle_beta   90.00
_cell.angle_gamma   90.00
#
_symmetry.space_group_name_H-M   'P 1'
#
loop_
_entity.id
_entity.type
_entity.pdbx_description
1 polymer ?
#
loop_
_entity_poly.entity_id
_entity_poly.type
_entity_poly.pdbx_seq_one_letter_code
_entity_poly.pdbx_strand_id
1 'polypeptide(L)'
;MGIAALLLVAPLLLQESCPNCLHRGVLPCKAHVELPAAEEEPGPENPVLYCSWAASCAACEGTLWIDCPRCARGERTKEVEERRSVIKAWMESNALERELDRPVPRLETNRFRLVIDVKELPEGKKKLSGHALAHRLAHDLEHVTALVAEHYQMNAQDYRSKMRMWLWSTLATHQKAQEKFQGTITSGDFKLLGRDPVFSVWTEPTNFDTVSKVRENFAHNAGHMLLSNAFQPNWVGDIGGGWLDAGLGHWYEYELFAHTVNYCLEESALLENYENGQWRAAVRRRLEREKDPFLPGLLPKRSGALSAAEDALCWSFYDWLLTQPGVLRKLMIDIKQKMPAREVLAQHLGMDLFATEDAWRAWVAVNYPLKGDEPRAPKGDKKDKQK
;
A
#
# COMPACT_ATOMS: atom_id res chain seq x y z
N MET A 1 23.32 45.05 -59.44
CA MET A 1 23.35 43.63 -59.86
C MET A 1 23.18 42.79 -58.61
N GLY A 2 22.01 42.15 -58.45
CA GLY A 2 21.60 41.48 -57.22
C GLY A 2 22.06 40.02 -57.17
N ILE A 3 22.49 39.57 -56.00
CA ILE A 3 22.79 38.17 -55.71
C ILE A 3 21.56 37.58 -55.04
N ALA A 4 20.86 36.70 -55.75
CA ALA A 4 19.74 35.94 -55.21
C ALA A 4 20.27 34.74 -54.41
N ALA A 5 19.98 34.70 -53.12
CA ALA A 5 20.24 33.55 -52.26
C ALA A 5 19.17 32.48 -52.50
N LEU A 6 19.57 31.33 -53.05
CA LEU A 6 18.74 30.14 -53.16
C LEU A 6 18.62 29.48 -51.78
N LEU A 7 17.48 29.64 -51.11
CA LEU A 7 17.11 28.85 -49.94
C LEU A 7 16.71 27.45 -50.42
N LEU A 8 17.60 26.47 -50.20
CA LEU A 8 17.30 25.05 -50.29
C LEU A 8 16.39 24.67 -49.11
N VAL A 9 15.07 24.77 -49.32
CA VAL A 9 14.09 24.11 -48.46
C VAL A 9 14.12 22.62 -48.82
N ALA A 10 14.81 21.83 -48.00
CA ALA A 10 14.73 20.38 -48.10
C ALA A 10 13.25 19.96 -47.91
N PRO A 11 12.68 19.13 -48.79
CA PRO A 11 11.36 18.60 -48.56
C PRO A 11 11.45 17.67 -47.35
N LEU A 12 10.86 18.10 -46.23
CA LEU A 12 10.35 17.18 -45.22
C LEU A 12 9.33 16.31 -45.95
N LEU A 13 9.79 15.16 -46.45
CA LEU A 13 8.93 14.09 -46.91
C LEU A 13 7.91 13.88 -45.79
N LEU A 14 6.64 14.19 -46.06
CA LEU A 14 5.54 13.73 -45.22
C LEU A 14 5.69 12.21 -45.17
N GLN A 15 6.24 11.72 -44.07
CA GLN A 15 6.28 10.30 -43.79
C GLN A 15 4.81 9.87 -43.71
N GLU A 16 4.34 9.10 -44.70
CA GLU A 16 2.99 8.53 -44.64
C GLU A 16 2.88 7.70 -43.36
N SER A 17 1.80 7.92 -42.59
CA SER A 17 1.52 7.18 -41.36
C SER A 17 1.63 5.69 -41.61
N CYS A 18 2.63 5.05 -41.00
CA CYS A 18 2.76 3.60 -41.06
C CYS A 18 1.42 3.01 -40.60
N PRO A 19 0.65 2.35 -41.48
CA PRO A 19 -0.74 2.00 -41.16
C PRO A 19 -0.83 0.95 -40.05
N ASN A 20 0.27 0.26 -39.76
CA ASN A 20 0.33 -0.74 -38.70
C ASN A 20 0.48 -0.13 -37.30
N CYS A 21 1.34 0.89 -37.14
CA CYS A 21 1.65 1.47 -35.83
C CYS A 21 1.18 2.91 -35.67
N LEU A 22 0.56 3.47 -36.70
CA LEU A 22 0.11 4.87 -36.75
C LEU A 22 1.23 5.84 -36.35
N HIS A 23 2.43 5.66 -36.91
CA HIS A 23 3.66 6.42 -36.62
C HIS A 23 4.28 6.29 -35.22
N ARG A 24 3.68 5.52 -34.30
CA ARG A 24 4.25 5.34 -32.95
C ARG A 24 5.62 4.66 -32.95
N GLY A 25 5.93 3.88 -34.00
CA GLY A 25 7.19 3.13 -34.06
C GLY A 25 7.15 1.77 -33.36
N VAL A 26 6.08 1.50 -32.61
CA VAL A 26 5.93 0.34 -31.73
C VAL A 26 4.51 -0.23 -31.84
N LEU A 27 4.35 -1.49 -31.44
CA LEU A 27 3.09 -2.23 -31.40
C LEU A 27 2.90 -2.87 -30.02
N PRO A 28 1.65 -3.06 -29.53
CA PRO A 28 1.41 -3.81 -28.31
C PRO A 28 1.98 -5.23 -28.42
N CYS A 29 2.54 -5.74 -27.32
CA CYS A 29 3.09 -7.08 -27.27
C CYS A 29 1.97 -8.13 -27.31
N LYS A 30 2.05 -9.06 -28.27
CA LYS A 30 1.07 -10.13 -28.44
C LYS A 30 0.99 -11.12 -27.27
N ALA A 31 1.97 -11.13 -26.36
CA ALA A 31 1.95 -11.96 -25.16
C ALA A 31 1.10 -11.35 -24.03
N HIS A 32 0.67 -10.10 -24.18
CA HIS A 32 0.02 -9.31 -23.12
C HIS A 32 -1.30 -8.65 -23.58
N VAL A 33 -1.91 -9.13 -24.67
CA VAL A 33 -3.08 -8.51 -25.34
C VAL A 33 -4.36 -8.55 -24.52
N GLU A 34 -4.40 -9.36 -23.47
CA GLU A 34 -5.54 -9.44 -22.55
C GLU A 34 -5.48 -8.39 -21.43
N LEU A 35 -4.40 -7.57 -21.37
CA LEU A 35 -4.34 -6.46 -20.44
C LEU A 35 -5.25 -5.32 -20.94
N PRO A 36 -6.16 -4.80 -20.10
CA PRO A 36 -6.87 -3.57 -20.38
C PRO A 36 -5.88 -2.45 -20.73
N ALA A 37 -6.25 -1.53 -21.63
CA ALA A 37 -5.37 -0.41 -22.02
C ALA A 37 -4.90 0.44 -20.82
N ALA A 38 -5.70 0.50 -19.75
CA ALA A 38 -5.34 1.16 -18.49
C ALA A 38 -4.18 0.48 -17.74
N GLU A 39 -3.92 -0.80 -18.02
CA GLU A 39 -2.83 -1.60 -17.44
C GLU A 39 -1.57 -1.65 -18.32
N GLU A 40 -1.59 -1.03 -19.52
CA GLU A 40 -0.44 -1.01 -20.44
C GLU A 40 0.66 -0.04 -20.00
N GLU A 41 0.31 1.02 -19.28
CA GLU A 41 1.26 2.05 -18.83
C GLU A 41 1.07 2.38 -17.35
N PRO A 42 2.15 2.68 -16.61
CA PRO A 42 2.02 3.13 -15.25
C PRO A 42 1.27 4.46 -15.17
N GLY A 43 0.26 4.54 -14.31
CA GLY A 43 -0.59 5.70 -14.14
C GLY A 43 -1.55 5.56 -12.95
N PRO A 44 -2.53 6.45 -12.79
CA PRO A 44 -3.51 6.38 -11.71
C PRO A 44 -4.27 5.04 -11.67
N GLU A 45 -4.57 4.50 -12.86
CA GLU A 45 -5.30 3.23 -13.03
C GLU A 45 -4.39 2.00 -13.05
N ASN A 46 -3.07 2.18 -13.04
CA ASN A 46 -2.10 1.09 -12.96
C ASN A 46 -0.84 1.56 -12.21
N PRO A 47 -0.73 1.28 -10.91
CA PRO A 47 0.38 1.77 -10.11
C PRO A 47 1.70 1.02 -10.36
N VAL A 48 1.71 -0.01 -11.21
CA VAL A 48 2.85 -0.91 -11.40
C VAL A 48 3.87 -0.28 -12.34
N LEU A 49 5.06 0.05 -11.82
CA LEU A 49 6.18 0.55 -12.61
C LEU A 49 6.91 -0.59 -13.31
N TYR A 50 7.20 -1.66 -12.56
CA TYR A 50 7.98 -2.81 -13.02
C TYR A 50 7.37 -4.12 -12.52
N CYS A 51 7.41 -5.15 -13.35
CA CYS A 51 6.86 -6.47 -13.06
C CYS A 51 7.79 -7.53 -13.63
N SER A 52 8.33 -8.42 -12.79
CA SER A 52 9.32 -9.42 -13.23
C SER A 52 8.72 -10.45 -14.20
N TRP A 53 7.42 -10.72 -14.09
CA TRP A 53 6.70 -11.58 -15.05
C TRP A 53 6.68 -10.97 -16.44
N ALA A 54 6.35 -9.67 -16.55
CA ALA A 54 6.40 -8.95 -17.82
C ALA A 54 7.84 -8.80 -18.32
N ALA A 55 8.78 -8.46 -17.43
CA ALA A 55 10.21 -8.29 -17.76
C ALA A 55 10.86 -9.57 -18.32
N SER A 56 10.34 -10.75 -17.94
CA SER A 56 10.79 -12.03 -18.46
C SER A 56 10.27 -12.35 -19.87
N CYS A 57 9.40 -11.51 -20.44
CA CYS A 57 8.89 -11.70 -21.80
C CYS A 57 9.99 -11.41 -22.82
N ALA A 58 10.44 -12.44 -23.55
CA ALA A 58 11.49 -12.32 -24.57
C ALA A 58 11.14 -11.38 -25.73
N ALA A 59 9.85 -11.05 -25.93
CA ALA A 59 9.41 -10.20 -27.02
C ALA A 59 9.46 -8.70 -26.68
N CYS A 60 9.03 -8.31 -25.47
CA CYS A 60 8.91 -6.91 -25.09
C CYS A 60 9.79 -6.49 -23.91
N GLU A 61 10.42 -7.45 -23.23
CA GLU A 61 11.32 -7.23 -22.09
C GLU A 61 10.66 -6.37 -20.99
N GLY A 62 9.36 -6.59 -20.76
CA GLY A 62 8.55 -5.91 -19.76
C GLY A 62 8.05 -4.52 -20.13
N THR A 63 8.38 -4.02 -21.32
CA THR A 63 7.82 -2.75 -21.79
C THR A 63 6.37 -2.85 -22.23
N LEU A 64 5.88 -4.06 -22.51
CA LEU A 64 4.57 -4.33 -23.14
C LEU A 64 4.48 -3.85 -24.60
N TRP A 65 5.56 -3.30 -25.15
CA TRP A 65 5.66 -2.80 -26.53
C TRP A 65 6.79 -3.49 -27.29
N ILE A 66 6.54 -3.82 -28.55
CA ILE A 66 7.53 -4.37 -29.48
C ILE A 66 7.78 -3.39 -30.62
N ASP A 67 8.97 -3.42 -31.19
CA ASP A 67 9.29 -2.53 -32.30
C ASP A 67 8.45 -2.90 -33.52
N CYS A 68 7.92 -1.88 -34.22
CA CYS A 68 7.13 -2.14 -35.40
C CYS A 68 8.06 -2.66 -36.51
N PRO A 69 7.82 -3.86 -37.07
CA PRO A 69 8.71 -4.45 -38.07
C PRO A 69 8.73 -3.67 -39.41
N ARG A 70 7.83 -2.70 -39.59
CA ARG A 70 7.69 -1.92 -40.83
C ARG A 70 8.21 -0.49 -40.73
N CYS A 71 8.53 0.01 -39.53
CA CYS A 71 9.12 1.34 -39.39
C CYS A 71 10.28 1.31 -38.39
N ALA A 72 11.45 1.76 -38.84
CA ALA A 72 12.68 1.67 -38.07
C ALA A 72 12.76 2.69 -36.92
N ARG A 73 11.97 3.78 -36.96
CA ARG A 73 11.98 4.88 -35.99
C ARG A 73 10.62 5.58 -35.99
N GLY A 74 9.83 5.41 -34.94
CA GLY A 74 8.65 6.23 -34.68
C GLY A 74 8.77 6.97 -33.36
N GLU A 75 7.75 7.77 -33.04
CA GLU A 75 7.78 8.73 -31.93
C GLU A 75 8.12 8.09 -30.57
N ARG A 76 7.70 6.84 -30.35
CA ARG A 76 7.89 6.12 -29.09
C ARG A 76 9.06 5.15 -29.08
N THR A 77 9.76 4.96 -30.20
CA THR A 77 10.84 3.96 -30.30
C THR A 77 11.93 4.23 -29.24
N LYS A 78 12.34 5.50 -29.09
CA LYS A 78 13.35 5.90 -28.10
C LYS A 78 12.87 5.70 -26.65
N GLU A 79 11.63 6.09 -26.36
CA GLU A 79 11.00 5.92 -25.04
C GLU A 79 10.96 4.44 -24.62
N VAL A 80 10.54 3.55 -25.52
CA VAL A 80 10.46 2.11 -25.26
C VAL A 80 11.86 1.51 -25.07
N GLU A 81 12.87 1.92 -25.84
CA GLU A 81 14.23 1.44 -25.68
C GLU A 81 14.90 1.91 -24.38
N GLU A 82 14.67 3.16 -23.98
CA GLU A 82 15.05 3.67 -22.66
C GLU A 82 14.36 2.87 -21.55
N ARG A 83 13.06 2.57 -21.71
CA ARG A 83 12.30 1.75 -20.75
C ARG A 83 12.85 0.32 -20.65
N ARG A 84 13.21 -0.34 -21.76
CA ARG A 84 13.87 -1.67 -21.75
C ARG A 84 15.16 -1.63 -20.94
N SER A 85 15.98 -0.61 -21.16
CA SER A 85 17.26 -0.42 -20.46
C SER A 85 17.06 -0.26 -18.94
N VAL A 86 16.07 0.54 -18.53
CA VAL A 86 15.73 0.72 -17.12
C VAL A 86 15.19 -0.55 -16.48
N ILE A 87 14.29 -1.29 -17.17
CA ILE A 87 13.76 -2.56 -16.68
C ILE A 87 14.87 -3.60 -16.53
N LYS A 88 15.80 -3.66 -17.48
CA LYS A 88 16.96 -4.55 -17.39
C LYS A 88 17.84 -4.24 -16.18
N ALA A 89 18.19 -2.96 -15.99
CA ALA A 89 18.95 -2.53 -14.81
C ALA A 89 18.21 -2.83 -13.50
N TRP A 90 16.89 -2.65 -13.48
CA TRP A 90 16.05 -3.04 -12.35
C TRP A 90 16.09 -4.55 -12.11
N MET A 91 16.00 -5.38 -13.16
CA MET A 91 16.12 -6.85 -13.09
C MET A 91 17.45 -7.29 -12.48
N GLU A 92 18.55 -6.60 -12.80
CA GLU A 92 19.91 -6.91 -12.29
C GLU A 92 20.15 -6.45 -10.83
N SER A 93 19.36 -5.49 -10.32
CA SER A 93 19.56 -4.89 -9.00
C SER A 93 19.07 -5.77 -7.82
N ASN A 94 18.73 -7.03 -8.03
CA ASN A 94 17.99 -7.85 -7.06
C ASN A 94 18.87 -8.42 -5.94
N ALA A 95 18.83 -7.78 -4.76
CA ALA A 95 19.54 -8.31 -3.59
C ALA A 95 18.90 -9.58 -3.00
N LEU A 96 17.58 -9.76 -3.13
CA LEU A 96 16.88 -10.92 -2.58
C LEU A 96 17.22 -12.21 -3.34
N GLU A 97 17.26 -12.16 -4.67
CA GLU A 97 17.63 -13.32 -5.48
C GLU A 97 19.06 -13.78 -5.20
N ARG A 98 20.00 -12.84 -5.02
CA ARG A 98 21.38 -13.17 -4.64
C ARG A 98 21.47 -13.84 -3.27
N GLU A 99 20.64 -13.41 -2.31
CA GLU A 99 20.61 -14.01 -0.98
C GLU A 99 19.93 -15.40 -0.98
N LEU A 100 18.84 -15.53 -1.73
CA LEU A 100 18.06 -16.76 -1.80
C LEU A 100 18.60 -17.79 -2.79
N ASP A 101 19.56 -17.40 -3.63
CA ASP A 101 20.18 -18.22 -4.69
C ASP A 101 19.16 -18.83 -5.66
N ARG A 102 18.15 -18.03 -6.03
CA ARG A 102 17.11 -18.41 -7.00
C ARG A 102 16.36 -17.18 -7.50
N PRO A 103 15.67 -17.27 -8.64
CA PRO A 103 14.73 -16.23 -9.07
C PRO A 103 13.61 -16.01 -8.06
N VAL A 104 13.21 -14.75 -7.89
CA VAL A 104 12.19 -14.30 -6.94
C VAL A 104 11.23 -13.36 -7.67
N PRO A 105 9.95 -13.74 -7.83
CA PRO A 105 8.98 -12.88 -8.50
C PRO A 105 8.75 -11.58 -7.72
N ARG A 106 8.83 -10.46 -8.43
CA ARG A 106 8.72 -9.14 -7.83
C ARG A 106 7.98 -8.14 -8.69
N LEU A 107 7.41 -7.17 -8.01
CA LEU A 107 6.65 -6.07 -8.58
C LEU A 107 7.05 -4.79 -7.85
N GLU A 108 7.19 -3.68 -8.58
CA GLU A 108 7.54 -2.39 -7.99
C GLU A 108 6.54 -1.31 -8.40
N THR A 109 6.10 -0.52 -7.42
CA THR A 109 5.26 0.66 -7.58
C THR A 109 6.05 1.93 -7.20
N ASN A 110 5.38 3.07 -7.13
CA ASN A 110 6.02 4.31 -6.65
C ASN A 110 6.48 4.20 -5.19
N ARG A 111 5.72 3.49 -4.33
CA ARG A 111 6.01 3.38 -2.90
C ARG A 111 6.44 2.01 -2.41
N PHE A 112 6.15 0.95 -3.16
CA PHE A 112 6.38 -0.42 -2.69
C PHE A 112 7.27 -1.23 -3.62
N ARG A 113 8.02 -2.14 -3.01
CA ARG A 113 8.69 -3.26 -3.65
C ARG A 113 8.10 -4.54 -3.08
N LEU A 114 7.34 -5.24 -3.92
CA LEU A 114 6.64 -6.46 -3.56
C LEU A 114 7.41 -7.67 -4.02
N VAL A 115 7.43 -8.70 -3.19
CA VAL A 115 7.80 -10.07 -3.56
C VAL A 115 6.64 -10.98 -3.25
N ILE A 116 6.17 -11.71 -4.25
CA ILE A 116 5.06 -12.65 -4.11
C ILE A 116 5.53 -14.00 -4.61
N ASP A 117 6.18 -14.73 -3.72
CA ASP A 117 6.79 -16.03 -3.96
C ASP A 117 5.80 -17.16 -3.65
N VAL A 118 4.60 -17.04 -4.22
CA VAL A 118 3.54 -18.05 -4.13
C VAL A 118 3.03 -18.33 -5.53
N LYS A 119 2.83 -19.61 -5.86
CA LYS A 119 2.34 -19.98 -7.19
C LYS A 119 0.86 -19.60 -7.34
N GLU A 120 0.07 -19.98 -6.35
CA GLU A 120 -1.37 -19.78 -6.32
C GLU A 120 -1.86 -19.75 -4.87
N LEU A 121 -2.94 -19.02 -4.62
CA LEU A 121 -3.57 -18.93 -3.32
C LEU A 121 -5.11 -19.06 -3.45
N PRO A 122 -5.78 -19.76 -2.52
CA PRO A 122 -7.23 -19.87 -2.51
C PRO A 122 -7.96 -18.52 -2.47
N GLU A 123 -9.00 -18.40 -3.29
CA GLU A 123 -9.97 -17.31 -3.32
C GLU A 123 -11.38 -17.90 -3.42
N GLY A 124 -11.98 -18.18 -2.26
CA GLY A 124 -13.24 -18.93 -2.18
C GLY A 124 -13.10 -20.31 -2.82
N LYS A 125 -13.86 -20.55 -3.90
CA LYS A 125 -13.80 -21.82 -4.67
C LYS A 125 -12.75 -21.84 -5.78
N LYS A 126 -12.10 -20.70 -6.06
CA LYS A 126 -11.11 -20.55 -7.13
C LYS A 126 -9.72 -20.40 -6.52
N LYS A 127 -8.72 -20.42 -7.40
CA LYS A 127 -7.34 -20.07 -7.06
C LYS A 127 -6.93 -18.84 -7.86
N LEU A 128 -6.19 -17.94 -7.22
CA LEU A 128 -5.59 -16.79 -7.86
C LEU A 128 -4.09 -17.04 -7.99
N SER A 129 -3.52 -16.74 -9.16
CA SER A 129 -2.06 -16.86 -9.36
C SER A 129 -1.31 -15.82 -8.53
N GLY A 130 -0.05 -16.11 -8.17
CA GLY A 130 0.81 -15.15 -7.48
C GLY A 130 1.02 -13.86 -8.27
N HIS A 131 1.07 -13.93 -9.60
CA HIS A 131 1.16 -12.75 -10.46
C HIS A 131 -0.08 -11.84 -10.33
N ALA A 132 -1.28 -12.42 -10.44
CA ALA A 132 -2.52 -11.65 -10.28
C ALA A 132 -2.68 -11.11 -8.86
N LEU A 133 -2.28 -11.88 -7.84
CA LEU A 133 -2.24 -11.43 -6.45
C LEU A 133 -1.29 -10.23 -6.28
N ALA A 134 -0.10 -10.26 -6.88
CA ALA A 134 0.87 -9.17 -6.80
C ALA A 134 0.32 -7.85 -7.34
N HIS A 135 -0.40 -7.88 -8.48
CA HIS A 135 -1.04 -6.69 -9.03
C HIS A 135 -2.17 -6.19 -8.12
N ARG A 136 -3.03 -7.09 -7.60
CA ARG A 136 -4.08 -6.68 -6.65
C ARG A 136 -3.52 -6.03 -5.39
N LEU A 137 -2.48 -6.61 -4.81
CA LEU A 137 -1.77 -6.01 -3.69
C LEU A 137 -1.19 -4.64 -4.07
N ALA A 138 -0.55 -4.50 -5.25
CA ALA A 138 -0.05 -3.21 -5.71
C ALA A 138 -1.14 -2.12 -5.74
N HIS A 139 -2.34 -2.46 -6.23
CA HIS A 139 -3.49 -1.55 -6.20
C HIS A 139 -3.95 -1.22 -4.78
N ASP A 140 -4.11 -2.20 -3.91
CA ASP A 140 -4.54 -1.97 -2.53
C ASP A 140 -3.55 -1.06 -1.78
N LEU A 141 -2.25 -1.32 -1.91
CA LEU A 141 -1.22 -0.56 -1.19
C LEU A 141 -1.08 0.88 -1.70
N GLU A 142 -1.25 1.10 -3.00
CA GLU A 142 -1.21 2.45 -3.57
C GLU A 142 -2.53 3.21 -3.33
N HIS A 143 -3.65 2.50 -3.17
CA HIS A 143 -4.87 3.09 -2.60
C HIS A 143 -4.63 3.56 -1.16
N VAL A 144 -4.05 2.71 -0.29
CA VAL A 144 -3.68 3.12 1.08
C VAL A 144 -2.71 4.31 1.05
N THR A 145 -1.76 4.33 0.12
CA THR A 145 -0.85 5.47 -0.07
C THR A 145 -1.61 6.75 -0.41
N ALA A 146 -2.57 6.69 -1.32
CA ALA A 146 -3.37 7.85 -1.71
C ALA A 146 -4.16 8.40 -0.51
N LEU A 147 -4.81 7.53 0.27
CA LEU A 147 -5.53 7.93 1.49
C LEU A 147 -4.59 8.54 2.54
N VAL A 148 -3.43 7.91 2.79
CA VAL A 148 -2.43 8.46 3.71
C VAL A 148 -1.95 9.83 3.23
N ALA A 149 -1.67 9.97 1.94
CA ALA A 149 -1.23 11.24 1.37
C ALA A 149 -2.31 12.33 1.48
N GLU A 150 -3.57 11.98 1.32
CA GLU A 150 -4.69 12.89 1.55
C GLU A 150 -4.78 13.31 3.03
N HIS A 151 -4.89 12.36 3.94
CA HIS A 151 -5.10 12.60 5.37
C HIS A 151 -3.95 13.36 6.04
N TYR A 152 -2.70 13.06 5.64
CA TYR A 152 -1.49 13.68 6.20
C TYR A 152 -0.93 14.77 5.30
N GLN A 153 -1.62 15.10 4.21
CA GLN A 153 -1.18 16.09 3.21
C GLN A 153 0.27 15.81 2.77
N MET A 154 0.57 14.55 2.47
CA MET A 154 1.93 14.12 2.15
C MET A 154 2.26 14.33 0.68
N ASN A 155 3.53 14.59 0.43
CA ASN A 155 4.12 14.57 -0.91
C ASN A 155 5.23 13.51 -1.02
N ALA A 156 5.85 13.42 -2.19
CA ALA A 156 6.87 12.41 -2.44
C ALA A 156 8.14 12.57 -1.60
N GLN A 157 8.46 13.79 -1.18
CA GLN A 157 9.65 14.13 -0.40
C GLN A 157 9.48 13.81 1.10
N ASP A 158 8.25 13.62 1.57
CA ASP A 158 7.98 13.25 2.96
C ASP A 158 8.41 11.81 3.28
N TYR A 159 8.51 10.94 2.28
CA TYR A 159 8.96 9.54 2.43
C TYR A 159 10.49 9.43 2.32
N ARG A 160 11.07 8.49 3.06
CA ARG A 160 12.53 8.26 3.11
C ARG A 160 12.99 7.14 2.19
N SER A 161 12.15 6.14 1.96
CA SER A 161 12.47 5.00 1.11
C SER A 161 11.19 4.42 0.51
N LYS A 162 11.34 3.52 -0.47
CA LYS A 162 10.26 2.58 -0.80
C LYS A 162 10.16 1.52 0.28
N MET A 163 8.93 1.11 0.61
CA MET A 163 8.64 0.02 1.54
C MET A 163 8.84 -1.32 0.83
N ARG A 164 9.31 -2.34 1.56
CA ARG A 164 9.51 -3.69 1.04
C ARG A 164 8.51 -4.64 1.69
N MET A 165 7.66 -5.30 0.91
CA MET A 165 6.64 -6.21 1.45
C MET A 165 6.69 -7.57 0.75
N TRP A 166 6.85 -8.64 1.52
CA TRP A 166 7.15 -9.97 0.98
C TRP A 166 6.18 -11.03 1.47
N LEU A 167 5.69 -11.85 0.55
CA LEU A 167 4.94 -13.07 0.82
C LEU A 167 5.73 -14.28 0.31
N TRP A 168 6.01 -15.22 1.21
CA TRP A 168 6.78 -16.42 0.92
C TRP A 168 5.90 -17.67 0.92
N SER A 169 6.23 -18.64 0.06
CA SER A 169 5.57 -19.95 0.05
C SER A 169 5.91 -20.84 1.24
N THR A 170 7.04 -20.59 1.91
CA THR A 170 7.55 -21.47 2.98
C THR A 170 8.12 -20.66 4.13
N LEU A 171 7.95 -21.20 5.35
CA LEU A 171 8.55 -20.65 6.56
C LEU A 171 10.07 -20.52 6.44
N ALA A 172 10.75 -21.53 5.88
CA ALA A 172 12.20 -21.52 5.74
C ALA A 172 12.71 -20.36 4.85
N THR A 173 12.01 -20.05 3.75
CA THR A 173 12.39 -18.90 2.90
C THR A 173 12.12 -17.59 3.63
N HIS A 174 10.99 -17.49 4.31
CA HIS A 174 10.65 -16.33 5.12
C HIS A 174 11.72 -16.04 6.18
N GLN A 175 12.09 -17.04 6.98
CA GLN A 175 13.11 -16.91 8.02
C GLN A 175 14.48 -16.54 7.45
N LYS A 176 14.88 -17.14 6.32
CA LYS A 176 16.14 -16.77 5.63
C LYS A 176 16.13 -15.31 5.18
N ALA A 177 15.01 -14.82 4.64
CA ALA A 177 14.87 -13.42 4.25
C ALA A 177 14.85 -12.48 5.47
N GLN A 178 14.16 -12.86 6.55
CA GLN A 178 14.13 -12.08 7.79
C GLN A 178 15.52 -11.96 8.42
N GLU A 179 16.25 -13.06 8.53
CA GLU A 179 17.58 -13.08 9.14
C GLU A 179 18.51 -12.07 8.45
N LYS A 180 18.48 -12.06 7.11
CA LYS A 180 19.31 -11.14 6.33
C LYS A 180 18.87 -9.69 6.40
N PHE A 181 17.58 -9.41 6.23
CA PHE A 181 17.09 -8.06 5.93
C PHE A 181 16.38 -7.37 7.09
N GLN A 182 15.97 -8.13 8.10
CA GLN A 182 15.28 -7.66 9.29
C GLN A 182 16.05 -7.99 10.57
N GLY A 183 17.08 -8.85 10.52
CA GLY A 183 17.93 -9.18 11.66
C GLY A 183 17.21 -9.99 12.74
N THR A 184 16.16 -10.70 12.37
CA THR A 184 15.32 -11.51 13.26
C THR A 184 14.93 -12.82 12.59
N ILE A 185 14.36 -13.74 13.36
CA ILE A 185 13.77 -15.00 12.88
C ILE A 185 12.48 -15.22 13.68
N THR A 186 11.33 -15.15 13.03
CA THR A 186 10.02 -15.42 13.63
C THR A 186 9.23 -16.43 12.79
N SER A 187 8.11 -16.92 13.31
CA SER A 187 7.18 -17.78 12.56
C SER A 187 6.01 -17.01 11.96
N GLY A 188 5.46 -16.03 12.67
CA GLY A 188 4.37 -15.19 12.18
C GLY A 188 4.85 -14.13 11.19
N ASP A 189 3.96 -13.20 10.85
CA ASP A 189 4.35 -12.02 10.11
C ASP A 189 5.28 -11.12 10.94
N PHE A 190 6.13 -10.35 10.27
CA PHE A 190 7.03 -9.43 10.94
C PHE A 190 7.27 -8.17 10.13
N LYS A 191 7.21 -7.03 10.83
CA LYS A 191 7.52 -5.72 10.27
C LYS A 191 8.68 -5.06 11.00
N LEU A 192 9.65 -4.60 10.23
CA LEU A 192 10.64 -3.63 10.65
C LEU A 192 10.19 -2.26 10.16
N LEU A 193 9.99 -1.31 11.09
CA LEU A 193 9.51 0.04 10.80
C LEU A 193 10.66 1.06 10.78
N GLY A 194 10.38 2.28 10.33
CA GLY A 194 11.33 3.39 10.33
C GLY A 194 11.89 3.74 8.95
N ARG A 195 13.22 3.87 8.82
CA ARG A 195 13.83 4.49 7.63
C ARG A 195 13.74 3.63 6.38
N ASP A 196 13.89 2.32 6.51
CA ASP A 196 13.88 1.38 5.39
C ASP A 196 12.92 0.21 5.65
N PRO A 197 11.60 0.46 5.77
CA PRO A 197 10.67 -0.51 6.31
C PRO A 197 10.60 -1.79 5.49
N VAL A 198 10.47 -2.90 6.20
CA VAL A 198 10.34 -4.25 5.62
C VAL A 198 9.24 -4.99 6.33
N PHE A 199 8.32 -5.54 5.56
CA PHE A 199 7.33 -6.49 6.01
C PHE A 199 7.58 -7.84 5.32
N SER A 200 7.53 -8.91 6.09
CA SER A 200 7.74 -10.27 5.62
C SER A 200 6.73 -11.18 6.28
N VAL A 201 6.09 -12.03 5.48
CA VAL A 201 5.16 -13.06 5.95
C VAL A 201 5.25 -14.27 5.03
N TRP A 202 4.85 -15.45 5.50
CA TRP A 202 4.70 -16.63 4.65
C TRP A 202 3.25 -17.09 4.64
N THR A 203 2.88 -17.99 3.73
CA THR A 203 1.55 -18.60 3.67
C THR A 203 1.36 -19.59 4.82
N GLU A 204 1.33 -19.05 6.04
CA GLU A 204 1.08 -19.80 7.26
C GLU A 204 -0.31 -20.43 7.18
N PRO A 205 -0.44 -21.75 7.38
CA PRO A 205 -1.73 -22.41 7.44
C PRO A 205 -2.65 -21.69 8.41
N THR A 206 -3.93 -21.57 8.06
CA THR A 206 -4.98 -20.89 8.85
C THR A 206 -4.84 -19.38 9.05
N ASN A 207 -3.66 -18.78 8.96
CA ASN A 207 -3.47 -17.33 9.18
C ASN A 207 -3.32 -16.54 7.87
N PHE A 208 -2.51 -17.04 6.92
CA PHE A 208 -2.19 -16.31 5.67
C PHE A 208 -2.32 -17.21 4.44
N ASP A 209 -3.30 -18.11 4.48
CA ASP A 209 -3.53 -19.19 3.52
C ASP A 209 -4.58 -18.86 2.45
N THR A 210 -5.10 -17.63 2.40
CA THR A 210 -6.09 -17.19 1.41
C THR A 210 -5.79 -15.78 0.91
N VAL A 211 -6.30 -15.46 -0.28
CA VAL A 211 -6.14 -14.12 -0.89
C VAL A 211 -6.67 -13.02 0.03
N SER A 212 -7.82 -13.21 0.69
CA SER A 212 -8.42 -12.20 1.57
C SER A 212 -7.48 -11.83 2.72
N LYS A 213 -7.06 -12.84 3.49
CA LYS A 213 -6.19 -12.65 4.67
C LYS A 213 -4.86 -11.99 4.31
N VAL A 214 -4.26 -12.37 3.19
CA VAL A 214 -3.02 -11.74 2.71
C VAL A 214 -3.25 -10.27 2.36
N ARG A 215 -4.34 -9.94 1.65
CA ARG A 215 -4.64 -8.56 1.26
C ARG A 215 -4.94 -7.67 2.47
N GLU A 216 -5.73 -8.18 3.41
CA GLU A 216 -6.03 -7.52 4.69
C GLU A 216 -4.74 -7.23 5.47
N ASN A 217 -3.88 -8.24 5.63
CA ASN A 217 -2.63 -8.11 6.38
C ASN A 217 -1.63 -7.14 5.69
N PHE A 218 -1.56 -7.16 4.35
CA PHE A 218 -0.72 -6.21 3.61
C PHE A 218 -1.24 -4.77 3.71
N ALA A 219 -2.55 -4.54 3.61
CA ALA A 219 -3.12 -3.20 3.75
C ALA A 219 -2.88 -2.63 5.15
N HIS A 220 -3.10 -3.46 6.19
CA HIS A 220 -2.82 -3.12 7.58
C HIS A 220 -1.36 -2.67 7.76
N ASN A 221 -0.42 -3.48 7.26
CA ASN A 221 1.00 -3.20 7.41
C ASN A 221 1.48 -2.03 6.54
N ALA A 222 0.87 -1.78 5.39
CA ALA A 222 1.19 -0.61 4.58
C ALA A 222 0.93 0.71 5.33
N GLY A 223 -0.18 0.81 6.08
CA GLY A 223 -0.47 1.97 6.91
C GLY A 223 0.68 2.27 7.90
N HIS A 224 1.09 1.26 8.66
CA HIS A 224 2.21 1.34 9.61
C HIS A 224 3.52 1.74 8.92
N MET A 225 3.85 1.07 7.82
CA MET A 225 5.12 1.27 7.13
C MET A 225 5.21 2.66 6.51
N LEU A 226 4.17 3.13 5.83
CA LEU A 226 4.09 4.46 5.22
C LEU A 226 4.35 5.55 6.27
N LEU A 227 3.61 5.52 7.38
CA LEU A 227 3.69 6.56 8.38
C LEU A 227 4.94 6.44 9.26
N SER A 228 5.47 5.24 9.51
CA SER A 228 6.77 5.09 10.16
C SER A 228 7.92 5.65 9.31
N ASN A 229 7.82 5.56 7.98
CA ASN A 229 8.79 6.07 7.02
C ASN A 229 8.72 7.58 6.81
N ALA A 230 7.53 8.15 6.98
CA ALA A 230 7.24 9.56 6.78
C ALA A 230 7.97 10.49 7.77
N PHE A 231 8.30 11.69 7.34
CA PHE A 231 8.84 12.77 8.19
C PHE A 231 10.17 12.38 8.88
N GLN A 232 10.14 12.09 10.18
CA GLN A 232 11.24 11.48 10.92
C GLN A 232 11.02 9.96 10.99
N PRO A 233 12.01 9.12 10.66
CA PRO A 233 11.84 7.67 10.56
C PRO A 233 11.77 6.96 11.94
N ASN A 234 10.98 7.52 12.87
CA ASN A 234 10.66 6.96 14.17
C ASN A 234 9.28 6.30 14.12
N TRP A 235 9.16 5.14 14.75
CA TRP A 235 7.86 4.50 14.98
C TRP A 235 7.18 5.14 16.19
N VAL A 236 5.95 5.62 16.01
CA VAL A 236 5.20 6.31 17.07
C VAL A 236 4.66 5.36 18.15
N GLY A 237 4.47 4.08 17.80
CA GLY A 237 3.91 3.07 18.70
C GLY A 237 4.68 2.89 20.01
N ASP A 238 6.00 3.04 19.98
CA ASP A 238 6.88 2.86 21.15
C ASP A 238 7.14 4.14 21.96
N ILE A 239 6.76 5.30 21.44
CA ILE A 239 7.13 6.63 21.99
C ILE A 239 5.91 7.43 22.47
N GLY A 240 4.84 6.75 22.90
CA GLY A 240 3.63 7.40 23.43
C GLY A 240 2.61 7.78 22.35
N GLY A 241 2.71 7.18 21.17
CA GLY A 241 1.74 7.29 20.08
C GLY A 241 1.04 5.97 19.75
N GLY A 242 0.94 5.04 20.71
CA GLY A 242 0.33 3.72 20.49
C GLY A 242 -1.11 3.79 19.99
N TRP A 243 -1.89 4.74 20.50
CA TRP A 243 -3.26 4.99 20.04
C TRP A 243 -3.32 5.45 18.56
N LEU A 244 -2.34 6.23 18.12
CA LEU A 244 -2.27 6.73 16.75
C LEU A 244 -1.84 5.61 15.80
N ASP A 245 -0.88 4.80 16.23
CA ASP A 245 -0.39 3.60 15.54
C ASP A 245 -1.46 2.52 15.39
N ALA A 246 -2.17 2.20 16.47
CA ALA A 246 -3.31 1.29 16.42
C ALA A 246 -4.41 1.87 15.52
N GLY A 247 -4.75 3.16 15.68
CA GLY A 247 -5.75 3.82 14.84
C GLY A 247 -5.42 3.74 13.34
N LEU A 248 -4.20 4.11 12.94
CA LEU A 248 -3.82 4.21 11.53
C LEU A 248 -3.82 2.84 10.83
N GLY A 249 -3.23 1.80 11.41
CA GLY A 249 -3.07 0.52 10.70
C GLY A 249 -4.42 -0.14 10.39
N HIS A 250 -5.31 -0.10 11.37
CA HIS A 250 -6.61 -0.77 11.31
C HIS A 250 -7.66 0.04 10.53
N TRP A 251 -7.59 1.38 10.56
CA TRP A 251 -8.55 2.20 9.80
C TRP A 251 -8.40 1.99 8.29
N TYR A 252 -7.18 1.93 7.75
CA TYR A 252 -6.97 1.70 6.31
C TYR A 252 -7.36 0.28 5.88
N GLU A 253 -7.10 -0.72 6.71
CA GLU A 253 -7.63 -2.08 6.50
C GLU A 253 -9.17 -2.06 6.44
N TYR A 254 -9.81 -1.39 7.40
CA TYR A 254 -11.26 -1.26 7.46
C TYR A 254 -11.83 -0.52 6.24
N GLU A 255 -11.21 0.55 5.77
CA GLU A 255 -11.74 1.30 4.62
C GLU A 255 -11.77 0.45 3.35
N LEU A 256 -10.75 -0.40 3.16
CA LEU A 256 -10.65 -1.29 2.00
C LEU A 256 -11.59 -2.51 2.11
N PHE A 257 -11.75 -3.09 3.30
CA PHE A 257 -12.40 -4.40 3.46
C PHE A 257 -13.65 -4.40 4.36
N ALA A 258 -13.99 -3.26 4.96
CA ALA A 258 -15.10 -3.05 5.91
C ALA A 258 -15.09 -4.01 7.11
N HIS A 259 -13.91 -4.52 7.45
CA HIS A 259 -13.65 -5.28 8.65
C HIS A 259 -12.16 -5.17 8.97
N THR A 260 -11.82 -5.47 10.22
CA THR A 260 -10.46 -5.40 10.73
C THR A 260 -10.18 -6.62 11.61
N VAL A 261 -9.25 -7.47 11.19
CA VAL A 261 -8.95 -8.72 11.91
C VAL A 261 -7.46 -8.88 12.23
N ASN A 262 -6.62 -7.98 11.73
CA ASN A 262 -5.20 -7.96 12.03
C ASN A 262 -4.95 -7.02 13.22
N TYR A 263 -4.27 -7.52 14.25
CA TYR A 263 -3.87 -6.74 15.42
C TYR A 263 -2.37 -6.41 15.37
N CYS A 264 -1.97 -5.31 16.02
CA CYS A 264 -0.59 -4.83 15.97
C CYS A 264 0.44 -5.76 16.63
N LEU A 265 -0.01 -6.71 17.47
CA LEU A 265 0.81 -7.76 18.07
C LEU A 265 0.11 -9.13 17.99
N GLU A 266 0.91 -10.16 17.80
CA GLU A 266 0.50 -11.58 17.72
C GLU A 266 -0.24 -12.04 19.00
N GLU A 267 0.13 -11.51 20.18
CA GLU A 267 -0.54 -11.82 21.45
C GLU A 267 -1.96 -11.26 21.54
N SER A 268 -2.25 -10.12 20.91
CA SER A 268 -3.60 -9.56 20.83
C SER A 268 -4.49 -10.35 19.86
N ALA A 269 -3.91 -11.03 18.87
CA ALA A 269 -4.61 -11.93 17.96
C ALA A 269 -5.05 -13.26 18.62
N LEU A 270 -4.53 -13.59 19.82
CA LEU A 270 -5.00 -14.72 20.62
C LEU A 270 -6.33 -14.42 21.35
N LEU A 271 -6.76 -13.16 21.39
CA LEU A 271 -8.07 -12.75 21.90
C LEU A 271 -9.07 -12.75 20.74
N GLU A 272 -10.31 -13.18 20.99
CA GLU A 272 -11.39 -13.12 20.01
C GLU A 272 -11.44 -11.71 19.36
N ASN A 273 -11.41 -11.65 18.02
CA ASN A 273 -11.52 -10.42 17.25
C ASN A 273 -12.67 -9.56 17.78
N TYR A 274 -12.42 -8.29 18.11
CA TYR A 274 -13.40 -7.38 18.66
C TYR A 274 -14.60 -7.25 17.72
N GLU A 275 -15.68 -7.95 18.05
CA GLU A 275 -16.92 -8.05 17.27
C GLU A 275 -16.66 -8.45 15.80
N ASN A 276 -15.77 -9.44 15.60
CA ASN A 276 -15.37 -9.95 14.29
C ASN A 276 -14.86 -8.87 13.32
N GLY A 277 -14.27 -7.80 13.86
CA GLY A 277 -13.73 -6.69 13.08
C GLY A 277 -14.76 -5.65 12.66
N GLN A 278 -16.02 -5.79 13.07
CA GLN A 278 -17.10 -4.81 12.82
C GLN A 278 -17.32 -3.94 14.06
N TRP A 279 -16.41 -2.99 14.25
CA TRP A 279 -16.21 -2.36 15.55
C TRP A 279 -17.09 -1.13 15.84
N ARG A 280 -17.60 -0.41 14.82
CA ARG A 280 -18.26 0.90 15.01
C ARG A 280 -19.46 0.82 15.94
N ALA A 281 -20.37 -0.12 15.70
CA ALA A 281 -21.56 -0.28 16.55
C ALA A 281 -21.23 -0.68 17.99
N ALA A 282 -20.22 -1.54 18.17
CA ALA A 282 -19.77 -1.96 19.49
C ALA A 282 -19.10 -0.82 20.26
N VAL A 283 -18.24 -0.03 19.59
CA VAL A 283 -17.64 1.18 20.18
C VAL A 283 -18.71 2.20 20.56
N ARG A 284 -19.70 2.45 19.69
CA ARG A 284 -20.82 3.35 20.02
C ARG A 284 -21.54 2.92 21.30
N ARG A 285 -21.96 1.65 21.38
CA ARG A 285 -22.62 1.10 22.57
C ARG A 285 -21.76 1.24 23.82
N ARG A 286 -20.45 1.03 23.69
CA ARG A 286 -19.49 1.17 24.78
C ARG A 286 -19.40 2.62 25.27
N LEU A 287 -19.20 3.57 24.38
CA LEU A 287 -19.12 5.00 24.71
C LEU A 287 -20.43 5.56 25.29
N GLU A 288 -21.59 5.01 24.90
CA GLU A 288 -22.88 5.36 25.49
C GLU A 288 -23.01 4.86 26.93
N ARG A 289 -22.54 3.64 27.20
CA ARG A 289 -22.64 2.97 28.51
C ARG A 289 -21.62 3.47 29.53
N GLU A 290 -20.35 3.58 29.14
CA GLU A 290 -19.23 3.92 30.02
C GLU A 290 -19.01 5.44 30.02
N LYS A 291 -19.20 6.08 31.18
CA LYS A 291 -19.09 7.55 31.33
C LYS A 291 -17.70 8.03 31.74
N ASP A 292 -16.87 7.15 32.27
CA ASP A 292 -15.51 7.50 32.68
C ASP A 292 -14.62 7.83 31.46
N PRO A 293 -13.72 8.82 31.58
CA PRO A 293 -12.82 9.21 30.50
C PRO A 293 -11.83 8.11 30.10
N PHE A 294 -11.70 7.83 28.79
CA PHE A 294 -10.77 6.85 28.24
C PHE A 294 -9.43 7.46 27.81
N LEU A 295 -9.43 8.65 27.20
CA LEU A 295 -8.24 9.22 26.59
C LEU A 295 -7.06 9.38 27.58
N PRO A 296 -7.25 9.82 28.85
CA PRO A 296 -6.14 9.92 29.80
C PRO A 296 -5.38 8.61 30.02
N GLY A 297 -6.08 7.47 29.99
CA GLY A 297 -5.49 6.14 30.13
C GLY A 297 -4.94 5.56 28.82
N LEU A 298 -5.52 5.92 27.68
CA LEU A 298 -5.12 5.44 26.36
C LEU A 298 -3.86 6.12 25.82
N LEU A 299 -3.78 7.45 25.92
CA LEU A 299 -2.69 8.24 25.31
C LEU A 299 -1.27 7.82 25.72
N PRO A 300 -0.95 7.48 26.97
CA PRO A 300 0.40 7.10 27.35
C PRO A 300 0.78 5.67 26.95
N LYS A 301 -0.17 4.85 26.46
CA LYS A 301 0.10 3.45 26.13
C LYS A 301 0.90 3.32 24.83
N ARG A 302 1.76 2.31 24.81
CA ARG A 302 2.42 1.81 23.59
C ARG A 302 1.46 0.92 22.82
N SER A 303 1.67 0.73 21.51
CA SER A 303 0.83 -0.15 20.69
C SER A 303 0.69 -1.54 21.31
N GLY A 304 1.80 -2.08 21.81
CA GLY A 304 1.82 -3.40 22.43
C GLY A 304 1.19 -3.53 23.83
N ALA A 305 0.75 -2.42 24.42
CA ALA A 305 0.11 -2.40 25.74
C ALA A 305 -1.42 -2.16 25.66
N LEU A 306 -1.96 -2.12 24.43
CA LEU A 306 -3.38 -1.96 24.18
C LEU A 306 -4.06 -3.34 24.18
N SER A 307 -5.18 -3.43 24.87
CA SER A 307 -6.10 -4.57 24.70
C SER A 307 -6.92 -4.42 23.41
N ALA A 308 -7.50 -5.51 22.89
CA ALA A 308 -8.36 -5.47 21.70
C ALA A 308 -9.52 -4.46 21.81
N ALA A 309 -10.08 -4.29 23.01
CA ALA A 309 -11.16 -3.32 23.25
C ALA A 309 -10.65 -1.87 23.28
N GLU A 310 -9.38 -1.64 23.65
CA GLU A 310 -8.73 -0.34 23.59
C GLU A 310 -8.26 0.00 22.17
N ASP A 311 -7.80 -0.99 21.41
CA ASP A 311 -7.54 -0.85 19.98
C ASP A 311 -8.79 -0.32 19.26
N ALA A 312 -9.96 -0.92 19.51
CA ALA A 312 -11.22 -0.45 18.92
C ALA A 312 -11.55 1.02 19.29
N LEU A 313 -11.23 1.47 20.51
CA LEU A 313 -11.36 2.88 20.88
C LEU A 313 -10.36 3.76 20.11
N CYS A 314 -9.13 3.28 19.90
CA CYS A 314 -8.12 3.98 19.11
C CYS A 314 -8.52 4.10 17.64
N TRP A 315 -9.10 3.04 17.04
CA TRP A 315 -9.64 3.07 15.67
C TRP A 315 -10.72 4.13 15.54
N SER A 316 -11.62 4.18 16.51
CA SER A 316 -12.70 5.17 16.55
C SER A 316 -12.21 6.59 16.77
N PHE A 317 -11.22 6.79 17.65
CA PHE A 317 -10.65 8.09 17.90
C PHE A 317 -9.89 8.62 16.67
N TYR A 318 -9.19 7.73 15.98
CA TYR A 318 -8.55 8.04 14.70
C TYR A 318 -9.57 8.44 13.63
N ASP A 319 -10.68 7.70 13.50
CA ASP A 319 -11.77 8.02 12.56
C ASP A 319 -12.31 9.43 12.78
N TRP A 320 -12.49 9.83 14.05
CA TRP A 320 -12.86 11.19 14.38
C TRP A 320 -11.77 12.21 14.05
N LEU A 321 -10.49 11.92 14.31
CA LEU A 321 -9.38 12.82 13.97
C LEU A 321 -9.25 13.07 12.47
N LEU A 322 -9.64 12.13 11.61
CA LEU A 322 -9.71 12.33 10.17
C LEU A 322 -10.69 13.44 9.77
N THR A 323 -11.70 13.69 10.59
CA THR A 323 -12.65 14.79 10.40
C THR A 323 -12.10 16.16 10.80
N GLN A 324 -10.88 16.22 11.36
CA GLN A 324 -10.22 17.43 11.84
C GLN A 324 -9.14 17.89 10.83
N PRO A 325 -9.43 18.88 9.97
CA PRO A 325 -8.54 19.22 8.85
C PRO A 325 -7.14 19.66 9.30
N GLY A 326 -6.11 19.04 8.74
CA GLY A 326 -4.70 19.41 8.96
C GLY A 326 -4.14 19.07 10.35
N VAL A 327 -4.89 18.36 11.19
CA VAL A 327 -4.46 17.97 12.54
C VAL A 327 -3.49 16.79 12.51
N LEU A 328 -3.79 15.75 11.73
CA LEU A 328 -3.02 14.50 11.72
C LEU A 328 -1.53 14.69 11.35
N ARG A 329 -1.24 15.51 10.33
CA ARG A 329 0.16 15.82 9.96
C ARG A 329 0.94 16.41 11.13
N LYS A 330 0.35 17.38 11.84
CA LYS A 330 1.00 18.07 12.96
C LYS A 330 1.19 17.13 14.15
N LEU A 331 0.16 16.36 14.51
CA LEU A 331 0.24 15.35 15.57
C LEU A 331 1.36 14.34 15.29
N MET A 332 1.42 13.81 14.06
CA MET A 332 2.44 12.82 13.70
C MET A 332 3.85 13.38 13.80
N ILE A 333 4.08 14.61 13.31
CA ILE A 333 5.39 15.25 13.38
C ILE A 333 5.83 15.45 14.83
N ASP A 334 4.96 16.02 15.67
CA ASP A 334 5.31 16.39 17.05
C ASP A 334 5.48 15.15 17.95
N ILE A 335 4.63 14.13 17.78
CA ILE A 335 4.78 12.84 18.48
C ILE A 335 6.08 12.17 18.08
N LYS A 336 6.47 12.22 16.79
CA LYS A 336 7.77 11.69 16.33
C LYS A 336 8.97 12.45 16.89
N GLN A 337 8.76 13.70 17.33
CA GLN A 337 9.73 14.49 18.10
C GLN A 337 9.66 14.22 19.61
N LYS A 338 8.89 13.21 20.03
CA LYS A 338 8.71 12.78 21.43
C LYS A 338 8.02 13.83 22.30
N MET A 339 7.23 14.73 21.70
CA MET A 339 6.37 15.61 22.48
C MET A 339 5.22 14.78 23.10
N PRO A 340 4.80 15.08 24.35
CA PRO A 340 3.75 14.32 25.02
C PRO A 340 2.40 14.40 24.27
N ALA A 341 1.80 13.24 23.99
CA ALA A 341 0.54 13.13 23.22
C ALA A 341 -0.59 14.04 23.74
N ARG A 342 -0.70 14.17 25.07
CA ARG A 342 -1.69 15.04 25.72
C ARG A 342 -1.51 16.52 25.35
N GLU A 343 -0.27 16.99 25.32
CA GLU A 343 0.05 18.40 25.04
C GLU A 343 -0.19 18.72 23.57
N VAL A 344 0.29 17.86 22.67
CA VAL A 344 0.14 18.06 21.22
C VAL A 344 -1.32 17.98 20.78
N LEU A 345 -2.13 17.08 21.36
CA LEU A 345 -3.56 17.03 21.08
C LEU A 345 -4.23 18.33 21.47
N ALA A 346 -3.97 18.83 22.68
CA ALA A 346 -4.57 20.06 23.14
C ALA A 346 -4.16 21.27 22.29
N GLN A 347 -2.89 21.33 21.91
CA GLN A 347 -2.35 22.37 21.05
C GLN A 347 -3.02 22.38 19.66
N HIS A 348 -3.13 21.22 19.00
CA HIS A 348 -3.58 21.15 17.61
C HIS A 348 -5.10 21.11 17.45
N LEU A 349 -5.83 20.64 18.47
CA LEU A 349 -7.29 20.64 18.49
C LEU A 349 -7.88 21.90 19.11
N GLY A 350 -7.08 22.68 19.87
CA GLY A 350 -7.57 23.84 20.60
C GLY A 350 -8.55 23.50 21.74
N MET A 351 -8.53 22.25 22.20
CA MET A 351 -9.41 21.70 23.23
C MET A 351 -8.57 21.00 24.28
N ASP A 352 -8.92 21.09 25.56
CA ASP A 352 -8.29 20.20 26.54
C ASP A 352 -8.68 18.73 26.29
N LEU A 353 -8.05 17.81 27.04
CA LEU A 353 -8.22 16.38 26.82
C LEU A 353 -9.66 15.89 27.08
N PHE A 354 -10.36 16.47 28.05
CA PHE A 354 -11.73 16.06 28.38
C PHE A 354 -12.72 16.62 27.36
N ALA A 355 -12.55 17.89 26.95
CA ALA A 355 -13.33 18.49 25.87
C ALA A 355 -13.12 17.74 24.53
N THR A 356 -11.90 17.27 24.26
CA THR A 356 -11.59 16.41 23.11
C THR A 356 -12.37 15.10 23.17
N GLU A 357 -12.41 14.46 24.34
CA GLU A 357 -13.15 13.21 24.53
C GLU A 357 -14.66 13.40 24.35
N ASP A 358 -15.22 14.49 24.90
CA ASP A 358 -16.63 14.82 24.75
C ASP A 358 -17.00 15.07 23.27
N ALA A 359 -16.16 15.79 22.54
CA ALA A 359 -16.35 16.06 21.11
C ALA A 359 -16.32 14.75 20.28
N TRP A 360 -15.35 13.87 20.56
CA TRP A 360 -15.27 12.56 19.93
C TRP A 360 -16.50 11.70 20.23
N ARG A 361 -16.92 11.60 21.50
CA ARG A 361 -18.12 10.84 21.90
C ARG A 361 -19.39 11.36 21.24
N ALA A 362 -19.56 12.68 21.21
CA ALA A 362 -20.70 13.31 20.54
C ALA A 362 -20.72 12.98 19.04
N TRP A 363 -19.56 13.03 18.38
CA TRP A 363 -19.44 12.65 16.98
C TRP A 363 -19.76 11.18 16.74
N VAL A 364 -19.26 10.26 17.58
CA VAL A 364 -19.58 8.82 17.47
C VAL A 364 -21.08 8.56 17.62
N ALA A 365 -21.75 9.21 18.58
CA ALA A 365 -23.18 9.05 18.80
C ALA A 365 -24.04 9.45 17.58
N VAL A 366 -23.54 10.38 16.77
CA VAL A 366 -24.18 10.83 15.53
C VAL A 366 -23.83 9.95 14.34
N ASN A 367 -22.57 9.53 14.20
CA ASN A 367 -22.04 8.97 12.95
C ASN A 367 -21.97 7.43 12.91
N TYR A 368 -21.91 6.75 14.06
CA TYR A 368 -21.85 5.29 14.07
C TYR A 368 -23.23 4.66 14.15
N PRO A 369 -23.46 3.51 13.51
CA PRO A 369 -24.74 2.84 13.62
C PRO A 369 -24.89 2.16 15.00
N LEU A 370 -26.13 1.94 15.44
CA LEU A 370 -26.42 1.18 16.67
C LEU A 370 -26.36 -0.33 16.47
N LYS A 371 -26.60 -0.78 15.23
CA LYS A 371 -26.48 -2.17 14.77
C LYS A 371 -25.27 -2.26 13.85
N GLY A 372 -24.56 -3.40 13.84
CA GLY A 372 -23.27 -3.56 13.15
C GLY A 372 -23.28 -3.10 11.69
N ASP A 373 -22.09 -2.79 11.17
CA ASP A 373 -21.91 -2.44 9.77
C ASP A 373 -22.18 -3.66 8.87
N GLU A 374 -22.73 -3.44 7.67
CA GLU A 374 -22.75 -4.50 6.65
C GLU A 374 -21.36 -4.63 6.04
N PRO A 375 -20.81 -5.85 5.86
CA PRO A 375 -19.56 -6.03 5.14
C PRO A 375 -19.67 -5.44 3.74
N ARG A 376 -18.75 -4.56 3.35
CA ARG A 376 -18.61 -4.16 1.94
C ARG A 376 -18.21 -5.41 1.17
N ALA A 377 -19.02 -5.82 0.19
CA ALA A 377 -18.58 -6.82 -0.77
C ALA A 377 -17.27 -6.33 -1.40
N PRO A 378 -16.24 -7.19 -1.56
CA PRO A 378 -15.06 -6.82 -2.33
C PRO A 378 -15.56 -6.25 -3.65
N LYS A 379 -15.08 -5.07 -4.06
CA LYS A 379 -15.34 -4.56 -5.41
C LYS A 379 -14.77 -5.61 -6.37
N GLY A 380 -15.59 -6.55 -6.79
CA GLY A 380 -15.25 -7.45 -7.87
C GLY A 380 -15.06 -6.57 -9.09
N ASP A 381 -13.95 -6.74 -9.79
CA ASP A 381 -13.72 -6.12 -11.09
C ASP A 381 -15.02 -6.27 -11.88
N LYS A 382 -15.72 -5.16 -12.10
CA LYS A 382 -16.87 -5.15 -12.98
C LYS A 382 -16.29 -5.52 -14.34
N LYS A 383 -16.42 -6.80 -14.70
CA LYS A 383 -16.33 -7.21 -16.10
C LYS A 383 -17.42 -6.43 -16.80
N ASP A 384 -17.05 -5.35 -17.45
CA ASP A 384 -17.85 -4.70 -18.46
C ASP A 384 -18.12 -5.73 -19.54
N LYS A 385 -19.26 -6.43 -19.39
CA LYS A 385 -19.91 -7.10 -20.49
C LYS A 385 -20.53 -6.00 -21.34
N GLN A 386 -19.73 -5.36 -22.18
CA GLN A 386 -20.29 -4.70 -23.36
C GLN A 386 -20.65 -5.77 -24.38
N LYS A 387 -21.91 -5.68 -24.81
CA LYS A 387 -22.54 -6.47 -25.86
C LYS A 387 -22.04 -6.03 -27.23
#